data_AF-A0A956JIJ3-F1
#
_entry.id   AF-A0A956JIJ3-F1
#
_cell.length_a   1.000
_cell.length_b   1.000
_cell.length_c   1.000
_cell.angle_alpha   90.00
_cell.angle_beta   90.00
_cell.angle_gamma   90.00
#
_symmetry.space_group_name_H-M   'P 1'
#
loop_
_entity.id
_entity.type
_entity.pdbx_description
1 polymer ?
#
loop_
_entity_poly.entity_id
_entity_poly.type
_entity_poly.pdbx_seq_one_letter_code
_entity_poly.pdbx_strand_id
1 'polypeptide(L)'
;MHSARFRCPGCRGETLRVIAALELGPDDDNDEQQIQALTCDSCGFVGAGVYQESRRGAGEGVHHWGIALPPSTYIGLAAALAACTHPDSPACDCGAHRRFGARGDDGRRRPLALLEVDGPSFSLVLRR
;
A
#
# COMPACT_ATOMS: atom_id res chain seq x y z
N MET A 1 -15.60 -1.77 -4.27
CA MET A 1 -14.41 -2.52 -3.83
C MET A 1 -14.83 -3.61 -2.86
N HIS A 2 -14.50 -4.87 -3.13
CA HIS A 2 -14.65 -5.93 -2.13
C HIS A 2 -13.70 -5.64 -0.97
N SER A 3 -14.23 -5.55 0.25
CA SER A 3 -13.44 -5.29 1.46
C SER A 3 -12.63 -6.53 1.84
N ALA A 4 -11.57 -6.81 1.08
CA ALA A 4 -10.63 -7.86 1.39
C ALA A 4 -10.14 -7.72 2.83
N ARG A 5 -10.23 -8.81 3.59
CA ARG A 5 -9.72 -8.91 4.95
C ARG A 5 -8.45 -9.74 4.95
N PHE A 6 -7.47 -9.24 5.65
CA PHE A 6 -6.16 -9.85 5.79
C PHE A 6 -5.94 -10.28 7.23
N ARG A 7 -5.00 -11.19 7.43
CA ARG A 7 -4.54 -11.56 8.76
C ARG A 7 -3.75 -10.40 9.37
N CYS A 8 -4.19 -9.90 10.51
CA CYS A 8 -3.50 -8.85 11.25
C CYS A 8 -2.21 -9.40 11.87
N PRO A 9 -1.04 -8.75 11.70
CA PRO A 9 0.19 -9.18 12.36
C PRO A 9 0.17 -8.98 13.88
N GLY A 10 -0.63 -8.03 14.39
CA GLY A 10 -0.78 -7.75 15.82
C GLY A 10 -1.58 -8.83 16.57
N CYS A 11 -2.85 -9.04 16.20
CA CYS A 11 -3.73 -10.00 16.90
C CYS A 11 -3.90 -11.34 16.19
N ARG A 12 -3.33 -11.51 15.00
CA ARG A 12 -3.45 -12.72 14.16
C ARG A 12 -4.87 -13.04 13.67
N GLY A 13 -5.86 -12.21 13.97
CA GLY A 13 -7.23 -12.30 13.47
C GLY A 13 -7.40 -11.76 12.05
N GLU A 14 -8.49 -12.11 11.39
CA GLU A 14 -8.82 -11.72 10.01
C GLU A 14 -9.61 -10.42 9.95
N THR A 15 -9.04 -9.39 10.56
CA THR A 15 -9.69 -8.09 10.79
C THR A 15 -8.87 -6.92 10.28
N LEU A 16 -7.73 -7.19 9.62
CA LEU A 16 -6.94 -6.16 8.95
C LEU A 16 -7.61 -5.82 7.61
N ARG A 17 -7.84 -4.54 7.36
CA ARG A 17 -8.50 -4.04 6.14
C ARG A 17 -7.77 -2.85 5.56
N VAL A 18 -7.91 -2.67 4.25
CA VAL A 18 -7.51 -1.46 3.52
C VAL A 18 -8.61 -0.42 3.70
N ILE A 19 -8.28 0.77 4.20
CA ILE A 19 -9.24 1.87 4.37
C ILE A 19 -9.08 2.99 3.33
N ALA A 20 -7.90 3.10 2.74
CA ALA A 20 -7.60 3.99 1.64
C ALA A 20 -6.52 3.34 0.78
N ALA A 21 -6.59 3.55 -0.52
CA ALA A 21 -5.62 3.08 -1.49
C ALA A 21 -5.37 4.16 -2.54
N LEU A 22 -4.23 4.08 -3.20
CA LEU A 22 -3.84 4.99 -4.27
C LEU A 22 -3.12 4.19 -5.35
N GLU A 23 -3.65 4.20 -6.56
CA GLU A 23 -3.06 3.55 -7.72
C GLU A 23 -1.91 4.38 -8.28
N LEU A 24 -0.72 3.78 -8.37
CA LEU A 24 0.49 4.49 -8.78
C LEU A 24 0.84 4.23 -10.25
N GLY A 25 0.11 3.31 -10.90
CA GLY A 25 0.35 2.86 -12.26
C GLY A 25 1.62 2.02 -12.37
N PRO A 26 1.99 1.63 -13.60
CA PRO A 26 3.11 0.72 -13.83
C PRO A 26 4.46 1.36 -13.51
N ASP A 27 5.45 0.49 -13.33
CA ASP A 27 6.87 0.80 -13.46
C ASP A 27 7.59 -0.22 -14.35
N ASP A 28 8.91 -0.32 -14.20
CA ASP A 28 9.74 -1.17 -15.04
C ASP A 28 9.51 -2.66 -14.75
N ASP A 29 9.10 -3.01 -13.53
CA ASP A 29 8.93 -4.39 -13.07
C ASP A 29 7.45 -4.80 -12.90
N ASN A 30 6.57 -3.84 -12.62
CA ASN A 30 5.18 -4.07 -12.23
C ASN A 30 4.23 -3.36 -13.19
N ASP A 31 3.18 -4.06 -13.59
CA ASP A 31 2.12 -3.50 -14.44
C ASP A 31 1.06 -2.79 -13.61
N GLU A 32 0.86 -3.21 -12.36
CA GLU A 32 -0.06 -2.57 -11.42
C GLU A 32 0.61 -2.37 -10.06
N GLN A 33 0.41 -1.21 -9.45
CA GLN A 33 0.93 -0.89 -8.14
C GLN A 33 -0.02 0.00 -7.34
N GLN A 34 -0.15 -0.28 -6.05
CA GLN A 34 -0.93 0.54 -5.14
C GLN A 34 -0.22 0.71 -3.79
N ILE A 35 -0.31 1.91 -3.21
CA ILE A 35 -0.04 2.12 -1.78
C ILE A 35 -1.36 2.13 -1.02
N GLN A 36 -1.36 1.56 0.19
CA GLN A 36 -2.57 1.31 0.98
C GLN A 36 -2.37 1.73 2.44
N ALA A 37 -3.41 2.30 3.05
CA ALA A 37 -3.49 2.49 4.50
C ALA A 37 -4.30 1.35 5.12
N LEU A 38 -3.72 0.69 6.13
CA LEU A 38 -4.24 -0.52 6.75
C LEU A 38 -4.67 -0.26 8.19
N THR A 39 -5.81 -0.82 8.60
CA THR A 39 -6.25 -0.82 10.01
C THR A 39 -6.81 -2.17 10.42
N CYS A 40 -6.61 -2.55 11.68
CA CYS A 40 -7.19 -3.73 12.29
C CYS A 40 -8.33 -3.32 13.23
N ASP A 41 -9.55 -3.71 12.91
CA ASP A 41 -10.74 -3.36 13.71
C ASP A 41 -10.76 -4.06 15.09
N SER A 42 -9.91 -5.08 15.30
CA SER A 42 -9.88 -5.86 16.55
C SER A 42 -8.85 -5.37 17.58
N CYS A 43 -7.64 -5.00 17.14
CA CYS A 43 -6.54 -4.66 18.05
C CYS A 43 -5.93 -3.28 17.81
N GLY A 44 -6.52 -2.48 16.92
CA GLY A 44 -6.04 -1.13 16.60
C GLY A 44 -4.70 -1.08 15.88
N PHE A 45 -4.20 -2.22 15.39
CA PHE A 45 -2.99 -2.25 14.55
C PHE A 45 -3.19 -1.39 13.31
N VAL A 46 -2.17 -0.61 12.95
CA VAL A 46 -2.16 0.24 11.77
C VAL A 46 -0.85 0.08 10.99
N GLY A 47 -0.92 0.29 9.68
CA GLY A 47 0.25 0.14 8.82
C GLY A 47 0.05 0.70 7.42
N ALA A 48 1.11 0.62 6.62
CA ALA A 48 1.07 0.83 5.18
C ALA A 48 1.19 -0.51 4.46
N GLY A 49 0.47 -0.65 3.36
CA GLY A 49 0.59 -1.78 2.44
C GLY A 49 1.04 -1.33 1.06
N VAL A 50 1.69 -2.24 0.33
CA VAL A 50 1.99 -2.10 -1.09
C VAL A 50 1.52 -3.36 -1.80
N TYR A 51 0.64 -3.17 -2.77
CA TYR A 51 0.23 -4.20 -3.72
C TYR A 51 1.00 -3.97 -5.03
N GLN A 52 1.58 -5.02 -5.59
CA GLN A 52 2.26 -4.99 -6.88
C GLN A 52 1.92 -6.25 -7.66
N GLU A 53 1.61 -6.09 -8.94
CA GLU A 53 1.38 -7.18 -9.87
C GLU A 53 2.28 -7.02 -11.10
N SER A 54 2.92 -8.11 -11.50
CA SER A 54 3.67 -8.23 -12.74
C SER A 54 3.04 -9.32 -13.61
N ARG A 55 2.69 -8.99 -14.84
CA ARG A 55 2.13 -9.91 -15.85
C ARG A 55 3.10 -10.13 -17.02
N ARG A 56 4.38 -9.80 -16.84
CA ARG A 56 5.38 -9.83 -17.91
C ARG A 56 6.04 -11.21 -18.03
N GLY A 57 5.68 -11.95 -19.08
CA GLY A 57 6.37 -13.18 -19.49
C GLY A 57 6.13 -14.39 -18.58
N ALA A 58 7.11 -15.30 -18.47
CA ALA A 58 6.99 -16.60 -17.80
C ALA A 58 6.95 -16.54 -16.25
N GLY A 59 6.75 -15.35 -15.66
CA GLY A 59 6.74 -15.11 -14.23
C GLY A 59 5.66 -14.12 -13.84
N GLU A 60 4.39 -14.52 -13.96
CA GLU A 60 3.28 -13.77 -13.35
C GLU A 60 3.42 -13.83 -11.83
N GLY A 61 3.35 -12.67 -11.18
CA GLY A 61 3.60 -12.56 -9.75
C GLY A 61 2.77 -11.46 -9.10
N VAL A 62 2.20 -11.78 -7.94
CA VAL A 62 1.55 -10.80 -7.06
C VAL A 62 2.35 -10.71 -5.78
N HIS A 63 2.80 -9.50 -5.46
CA HIS A 63 3.48 -9.17 -4.23
C HIS A 63 2.60 -8.23 -3.41
N HIS A 64 2.17 -8.68 -2.23
CA HIS A 64 1.39 -7.87 -1.31
C HIS A 64 2.04 -7.90 0.07
N TRP A 65 2.59 -6.76 0.49
CA TRP A 65 3.36 -6.63 1.72
C TRP A 65 3.09 -5.30 2.39
N GLY A 66 3.57 -5.12 3.61
CA GLY A 66 3.36 -3.89 4.36
C GLY A 66 4.34 -3.72 5.51
N ILE A 67 4.26 -2.55 6.16
CA ILE A 67 5.04 -2.20 7.35
C ILE A 67 4.11 -1.65 8.42
N ALA A 68 4.37 -1.99 9.69
CA ALA A 68 3.66 -1.36 10.79
C ALA A 68 4.09 0.10 10.91
N LEU A 69 3.14 0.98 11.21
CA LEU A 69 3.41 2.42 11.33
C LEU A 69 3.17 2.92 12.75
N PRO A 70 3.97 3.89 13.23
CA PRO A 70 3.59 4.71 14.37
C PRO A 70 2.26 5.44 14.09
N PRO A 71 1.40 5.68 15.09
CA PRO A 71 0.10 6.31 14.89
C PRO A 71 0.17 7.68 14.20
N SER A 72 1.17 8.51 14.50
CA SER A 72 1.37 9.82 13.87
C SER A 72 1.66 9.70 12.37
N THR A 73 2.59 8.82 11.98
CA THR A 73 2.92 8.54 10.57
C THR A 73 1.71 7.97 9.83
N TYR A 74 0.97 7.06 10.49
CA TYR A 74 -0.23 6.47 9.92
C TYR A 74 -1.33 7.51 9.63
N ILE A 75 -1.61 8.41 10.58
CA ILE A 75 -2.59 9.49 10.38
C ILE A 75 -2.22 10.34 9.16
N GLY A 76 -0.93 10.71 9.04
CA GLY A 76 -0.43 11.46 7.89
C GLY A 76 -0.61 10.72 6.56
N LEU A 77 -0.28 9.42 6.52
CA LEU A 77 -0.50 8.57 5.36
C LEU A 77 -1.99 8.50 4.99
N ALA A 78 -2.85 8.11 5.94
CA ALA A 78 -4.27 7.92 5.71
C ALA A 78 -4.94 9.22 5.21
N ALA A 79 -4.61 10.36 5.80
CA ALA A 79 -5.08 11.66 5.35
C ALA A 79 -4.59 12.01 3.95
N ALA A 80 -3.31 11.74 3.63
CA ALA A 80 -2.77 12.01 2.30
C ALA A 80 -3.44 11.17 1.21
N LEU A 81 -3.67 9.87 1.45
CA LEU A 81 -4.36 9.00 0.49
C LEU A 81 -5.83 9.42 0.32
N ALA A 82 -6.52 9.72 1.42
CA ALA A 82 -7.94 10.13 1.39
C ALA A 82 -8.18 11.50 0.73
N ALA A 83 -7.15 12.36 0.63
CA ALA A 83 -7.26 13.66 -0.01
C ALA A 83 -7.32 13.58 -1.55
N CYS A 84 -7.02 12.43 -2.16
CA CYS A 84 -7.12 12.27 -3.60
C CYS A 84 -8.58 12.03 -4.03
N THR A 85 -9.08 12.84 -4.97
CA THR A 85 -10.43 12.70 -5.54
C THR A 85 -10.52 11.61 -6.62
N HIS A 86 -9.38 11.17 -7.15
CA HIS A 86 -9.28 10.15 -8.19
C HIS A 86 -8.24 9.09 -7.81
N PRO A 87 -8.46 8.33 -6.73
CA PRO A 87 -7.45 7.43 -6.17
C PRO A 87 -7.09 6.26 -7.09
N ASP A 88 -8.01 5.86 -7.97
CA ASP A 88 -7.83 4.78 -8.95
C ASP A 88 -7.33 5.33 -10.32
N SER A 89 -6.85 6.58 -10.37
CA SER A 89 -6.36 7.20 -11.60
C SER A 89 -4.86 7.50 -11.47
N PRO A 90 -3.97 6.65 -12.01
CA PRO A 90 -2.53 6.87 -11.92
C PRO A 90 -2.04 8.09 -12.70
N ALA A 91 -2.90 8.66 -13.57
CA ALA A 91 -2.65 9.92 -14.26
C ALA A 91 -2.95 11.16 -13.40
N CYS A 92 -3.53 10.99 -12.20
CA CYS A 92 -3.78 12.09 -11.27
C CYS A 92 -2.47 12.70 -10.79
N ASP A 93 -2.39 14.02 -10.81
CA ASP A 93 -1.18 14.77 -10.47
C ASP A 93 -1.19 15.29 -9.02
N CYS A 94 -2.10 14.82 -8.16
CA CYS A 94 -2.25 15.35 -6.80
C CYS A 94 -0.98 15.13 -5.95
N GLY A 95 -0.88 15.85 -4.82
CA GLY A 95 0.27 15.75 -3.93
C GLY A 95 0.57 14.32 -3.45
N ALA A 96 -0.45 13.48 -3.25
CA ALA A 96 -0.29 12.09 -2.86
C ALA A 96 0.33 11.25 -3.99
N HIS A 97 -0.16 11.36 -5.22
CA HIS A 97 0.40 10.64 -6.37
C HIS A 97 1.83 11.08 -6.67
N ARG A 98 2.12 12.39 -6.61
CA ARG A 98 3.49 12.89 -6.79
C ARG A 98 4.45 12.38 -5.71
N ARG A 99 3.98 12.33 -4.45
CA ARG A 99 4.78 11.84 -3.33
C ARG A 99 5.00 10.33 -3.45
N PHE A 100 3.95 9.53 -3.36
CA PHE A 100 4.07 8.07 -3.25
C PHE A 100 4.36 7.37 -4.58
N GLY A 101 4.07 8.03 -5.70
CA GLY A 101 4.42 7.59 -7.04
C GLY A 101 5.82 8.04 -7.48
N ALA A 102 6.62 8.71 -6.65
CA ALA A 102 7.97 9.09 -7.05
C ALA A 102 8.79 7.85 -7.48
N ARG A 103 9.44 7.97 -8.64
CA ARG A 103 10.36 6.96 -9.18
C ARG A 103 11.78 7.28 -8.72
N GLY A 104 12.56 6.24 -8.42
CA GLY A 104 14.00 6.35 -8.23
C GLY A 104 14.75 6.43 -9.56
N ASP A 105 16.07 6.61 -9.48
CA ASP A 105 16.96 6.63 -10.64
C ASP A 105 16.96 5.30 -11.43
N ASP A 106 16.54 4.22 -10.78
CA ASP A 106 16.37 2.87 -11.34
C ASP A 106 15.01 2.68 -12.05
N GLY A 107 14.21 3.74 -12.19
CA GLY A 107 12.88 3.70 -12.81
C GLY A 107 11.78 3.11 -11.94
N ARG A 108 12.14 2.53 -10.79
CA ARG A 108 11.22 1.82 -9.88
C ARG A 108 10.51 2.77 -8.93
N ARG A 109 9.26 2.45 -8.59
CA ARG A 109 8.54 3.17 -7.54
C ARG A 109 8.87 2.57 -6.18
N ARG A 110 9.01 3.43 -5.16
CA ARG A 110 9.27 3.01 -3.76
C ARG A 110 8.28 3.69 -2.82
N PRO A 111 7.00 3.27 -2.80
CA PRO A 111 5.93 4.04 -2.17
C PRO A 111 6.12 4.25 -0.67
N LEU A 112 6.81 3.34 0.01
CA LEU A 112 7.08 3.42 1.44
C LEU A 112 8.39 4.13 1.80
N ALA A 113 9.28 4.39 0.84
CA ALA A 113 10.59 4.99 1.12
C ALA A 113 10.48 6.40 1.72
N LEU A 114 9.39 7.11 1.42
CA LEU A 114 9.11 8.46 1.93
C LEU A 114 8.36 8.48 3.27
N LEU A 115 8.15 7.33 3.90
CA LEU A 115 7.51 7.24 5.20
C LEU A 115 8.51 7.29 6.37
N GLU A 116 9.83 7.32 6.12
CA GLU A 116 10.91 7.47 7.13
C GLU A 116 10.67 6.68 8.43
N VAL A 117 10.35 5.38 8.29
CA VAL A 117 10.02 4.50 9.42
C VAL A 117 10.74 3.17 9.34
N ASP A 118 11.25 2.71 10.49
CA ASP A 118 11.80 1.37 10.70
C ASP A 118 10.77 0.49 11.43
N GLY A 119 9.64 0.23 10.77
CA GLY A 119 8.59 -0.65 11.29
C GLY A 119 8.79 -2.12 10.87
N PRO A 120 8.30 -3.11 11.64
CA PRO A 120 8.32 -4.50 11.22
C PRO A 120 7.52 -4.69 9.92
N SER A 121 8.15 -5.32 8.93
CA SER A 121 7.52 -5.71 7.67
C SER A 121 6.69 -6.99 7.80
N PHE A 122 5.62 -7.12 7.02
CA PHE A 122 4.78 -8.30 6.98
C PHE A 122 4.19 -8.54 5.58
N SER A 123 3.81 -9.78 5.30
CA SER A 123 3.10 -10.14 4.06
C SER A 123 1.58 -10.07 4.26
N LEU A 124 0.88 -9.54 3.27
CA LEU A 124 -0.57 -9.49 3.22
C LEU A 124 -1.04 -10.70 2.41
N VAL A 125 -1.57 -11.70 3.10
CA VAL A 125 -2.06 -12.93 2.48
C VAL A 125 -3.57 -12.91 2.48
N LEU A 126 -4.16 -12.87 1.29
CA LEU A 126 -5.58 -13.19 1.08
C LEU A 126 -5.77 -14.68 1.31
N ARG A 127 -6.51 -15.05 2.36
CA ARG A 127 -7.01 -16.41 2.52
C ARG A 127 -8.26 -16.53 1.63
N ARG A 128 -8.21 -17.46 0.67
CA ARG A 128 -9.36 -17.87 -0.16
C ARG A 128 -10.37 -18.64 0.69
#